data_AF-A0A7J4I452-F1
#
_entry.id   AF-A0A7J4I452-F1
#
_cell.length_a   1.000
_cell.length_b   1.000
_cell.length_c   1.000
_cell.angle_alpha   90.00
_cell.angle_beta   90.00
_cell.angle_gamma   90.00
#
_symmetry.space_group_name_H-M   'P 1'
#
loop_
_entity.id
_entity.type
_entity.pdbx_description
1 polymer ?
#
loop_
_entity_poly.entity_id
_entity_poly.type
_entity_poly.pdbx_seq_one_letter_code
_entity_poly.pdbx_strand_id
1 'polypeptide(L)' 'MSFPIVEVKTKNQTILHGMLLDGHSKSILIFVHGTASNFYENYFMKFISESLMSKKISILLTNNSGSEVLKAYPPSVL' A
#
# COMPACT_ATOMS: atom_id res chain seq x y z
N MET A 1 -12.95 -9.66 3.22
CA MET A 1 -11.59 -9.59 2.63
C MET A 1 -10.67 -9.07 3.72
N SER A 2 -9.55 -9.73 3.99
CA SER A 2 -8.53 -9.20 4.91
C SER A 2 -7.71 -8.16 4.18
N PHE A 3 -7.37 -7.05 4.83
CA PHE A 3 -6.53 -5.98 4.30
C PHE A 3 -5.22 -5.95 5.09
N PRO A 4 -4.31 -6.92 4.88
CA PRO A 4 -3.11 -7.01 5.69
C PRO A 4 -2.18 -5.84 5.38
N ILE A 5 -1.84 -5.10 6.43
CA ILE A 5 -0.81 -4.07 6.37
C ILE A 5 0.55 -4.77 6.24
N VAL A 6 1.37 -4.29 5.32
CA VAL A 6 2.71 -4.83 5.04
C VAL A 6 3.76 -3.74 5.13
N GLU A 7 4.99 -4.13 5.46
CA GLU A 7 6.17 -3.26 5.37
C GLU A 7 6.87 -3.44 4.03
N VAL A 8 7.22 -2.32 3.38
CA VAL A 8 8.01 -2.29 2.15
C VAL A 8 9.32 -1.59 2.46
N LYS A 9 10.42 -2.33 2.38
CA LYS A 9 11.76 -1.81 2.63
C LYS A 9 12.41 -1.34 1.34
N THR A 10 12.76 -0.07 1.26
CA THR A 10 13.44 0.52 0.11
C THR A 10 14.94 0.22 0.12
N LYS A 11 15.62 0.48 -1.01
CA LYS A 11 17.08 0.30 -1.15
C LYS A 11 17.87 1.11 -0.10
N ASN A 12 17.41 2.32 0.23
CA ASN A 12 18.00 3.19 1.25
C ASN A 12 17.50 2.87 2.68
N GLN A 13 16.97 1.67 2.92
CA GLN A 13 16.54 1.19 4.24
C GLN A 13 15.33 1.92 4.85
N THR A 14 14.65 2.81 4.10
CA THR A 14 13.40 3.42 4.54
C THR A 14 12.30 2.37 4.59
N ILE A 15 11.55 2.31 5.69
CA ILE A 15 10.36 1.47 5.83
C ILE A 15 9.14 2.28 5.40
N LEU A 16 8.40 1.74 4.44
CA LEU A 16 7.12 2.23 4.00
C LEU A 16 6.03 1.27 4.46
N HIS A 17 4.84 1.78 4.73
CA HIS A 17 3.67 0.96 5.02
C HIS A 17 2.79 0.84 3.79
N GLY A 18 2.21 -0.33 3.60
CA GLY A 18 1.31 -0.60 2.50
C GLY A 18 0.26 -1.65 2.85
N MET A 19 -0.46 -2.09 1.83
CA MET A 19 -1.49 -3.10 1.90
C MET A 19 -1.32 -4.05 0.71
N LEU A 20 -1.24 -5.35 0.99
CA LEU A 20 -1.10 -6.39 -0.02
C LEU A 20 -2.39 -7.21 -0.10
N LEU A 21 -3.04 -7.18 -1.26
CA LEU A 21 -4.19 -8.05 -1.55
C LEU A 21 -3.72 -9.15 -2.48
N ASP A 22 -3.65 -10.38 -1.96
CA ASP A 22 -3.20 -11.53 -2.75
C ASP A 22 -4.35 -12.17 -3.52
N GLY A 23 -4.40 -11.90 -4.82
CA GLY A 23 -5.33 -12.53 -5.76
C GLY A 23 -4.83 -13.87 -6.31
N HIS A 24 -3.68 -14.38 -5.85
CA HIS A 24 -2.99 -15.57 -6.36
C HIS A 24 -2.68 -15.52 -7.86
N SER A 25 -2.32 -14.32 -8.33
CA SER A 25 -1.94 -14.08 -9.72
C SER A 25 -0.44 -14.21 -9.95
N LYS A 26 -0.02 -14.43 -11.20
CA LYS A 26 1.37 -14.21 -11.62
C LYS A 26 1.70 -12.73 -11.82
N SER A 27 0.68 -11.86 -11.87
CA SER A 27 0.84 -10.43 -12.13
C SER A 27 0.30 -9.62 -10.95
N ILE A 28 1.01 -8.56 -10.59
CA ILE A 28 0.62 -7.66 -9.51
C ILE A 28 0.46 -6.25 -10.06
N LEU A 29 -0.62 -5.57 -9.65
CA LEU A 29 -0.74 -4.13 -9.83
C LEU A 29 -0.10 -3.43 -8.63
N ILE A 30 0.87 -2.55 -8.90
CA ILE A 30 1.43 -1.65 -7.89
C ILE A 30 0.80 -0.28 -8.10
N PHE A 31 0.11 0.23 -7.09
CA PHE A 31 -0.47 1.56 -7.14
C PHE A 31 0.35 2.53 -6.28
N VAL A 32 0.74 3.63 -6.93
CA VAL A 32 1.52 4.72 -6.34
C VAL A 32 0.59 5.94 -6.28
N HIS A 33 0.34 6.43 -5.08
CA HIS A 33 -0.56 7.58 -4.89
C HIS A 33 0.12 8.91 -5.26
N GLY A 34 -0.68 9.95 -5.50
CA GLY A 34 -0.20 11.32 -5.73
C GLY A 34 0.21 12.06 -4.44
N THR A 35 0.62 13.32 -4.58
CA THR A 35 0.98 14.20 -3.46
C THR A 35 -0.16 14.34 -2.45
N ALA A 36 0.19 14.45 -1.15
CA ALA A 36 -0.76 14.62 -0.05
C ALA A 36 -1.81 13.50 0.08
N SER A 37 -1.42 12.27 -0.27
CA SER A 37 -2.27 11.08 -0.19
C SER A 37 -1.50 9.92 0.47
N ASN A 38 -2.13 8.75 0.55
CA ASN A 38 -1.58 7.53 1.13
C ASN A 38 -2.30 6.29 0.58
N PHE A 39 -1.95 5.10 1.07
CA PHE A 39 -2.51 3.85 0.57
C PHE A 39 -3.96 3.54 0.98
N TYR A 40 -4.55 4.21 1.98
CA TYR A 40 -5.83 3.81 2.61
C TYR A 40 -6.95 4.85 2.56
N GLU A 41 -6.66 6.16 2.47
CA GLU A 41 -7.68 7.24 2.47
C GLU A 41 -8.38 7.42 1.11
N ASN A 42 -8.01 6.65 0.09
CA ASN A 42 -8.58 6.75 -1.24
C ASN A 42 -9.79 5.82 -1.40
N TYR A 43 -11.02 6.36 -1.28
CA TYR A 43 -12.26 5.57 -1.45
C TYR A 43 -12.32 4.82 -2.79
N PHE A 44 -11.76 5.43 -3.85
CA PHE A 44 -11.64 4.80 -5.17
C PHE A 44 -10.83 3.49 -5.16
N MET A 45 -9.85 3.36 -4.26
CA MET A 45 -9.02 2.16 -4.18
C MET A 45 -9.79 0.94 -3.71
N LYS A 46 -10.88 1.12 -2.97
CA LYS A 46 -11.77 0.00 -2.61
C LYS A 46 -12.40 -0.62 -3.85
N PHE A 47 -12.97 0.20 -4.75
CA PHE A 47 -13.62 -0.29 -5.96
C PHE A 47 -12.64 -0.93 -6.93
N ILE A 48 -11.45 -0.33 -7.11
CA ILE A 48 -10.39 -0.94 -7.90
C ILE A 48 -10.01 -2.30 -7.30
N SER A 49 -9.81 -2.35 -5.99
CA SER A 49 -9.38 -3.56 -5.31
C SER A 49 -10.41 -4.68 -5.45
N GLU A 50 -11.68 -4.40 -5.22
CA GLU A 50 -12.77 -5.38 -5.39
C GLU A 50 -12.83 -5.89 -6.84
N SER A 51 -12.75 -4.99 -7.83
CA SER A 51 -12.78 -5.35 -9.25
C SER A 51 -11.60 -6.23 -9.67
N LEU A 52 -10.38 -5.88 -9.26
CA LEU A 52 -9.18 -6.63 -9.60
C LEU A 52 -9.09 -7.97 -8.86
N MET A 53 -9.47 -8.00 -7.59
CA MET A 53 -9.50 -9.23 -6.80
C MET A 53 -10.54 -10.22 -7.33
N SER A 54 -11.69 -9.76 -7.84
CA SER A 54 -12.67 -10.62 -8.53
C SER A 54 -12.09 -11.32 -9.77
N LYS A 55 -11.04 -10.74 -10.37
CA LYS A 55 -10.29 -11.26 -11.51
C LYS A 55 -9.01 -12.01 -11.13
N LYS A 56 -8.80 -12.27 -9.83
CA LYS A 56 -7.58 -12.91 -9.30
C LYS A 56 -6.31 -12.15 -9.69
N ILE A 57 -6.34 -10.82 -9.59
CA ILE A 57 -5.18 -9.95 -9.80
C ILE A 57 -4.73 -9.46 -8.43
N SER A 58 -3.46 -9.72 -8.07
CA SER A 58 -2.89 -9.25 -6.82
C SER A 58 -2.60 -7.75 -6.88
N ILE A 59 -2.64 -7.07 -5.74
CA ILE A 59 -2.49 -5.62 -5.66
C ILE A 59 -1.58 -5.26 -4.49
N LEU A 60 -0.61 -4.38 -4.73
CA LEU A 60 0.17 -3.71 -3.70
C LEU A 60 -0.14 -2.22 -3.72
N LEU A 61 -0.68 -1.72 -2.61
CA LEU A 61 -0.85 -0.31 -2.32
C LEU A 61 0.25 0.10 -1.35
N THR A 62 1.07 1.10 -1.65
CA THR A 62 2.16 1.53 -0.75
C THR A 62 2.08 3.02 -0.50
N ASN A 63 2.47 3.44 0.71
CA ASN A 63 2.81 4.82 0.97
C ASN A 63 4.08 5.21 0.20
N ASN A 64 4.10 6.46 -0.27
CA ASN A 64 5.32 7.13 -0.70
C ASN A 64 6.12 7.61 0.51
N SER A 65 7.42 7.80 0.33
CA SER A 65 8.23 8.51 1.33
C SER A 65 7.66 9.91 1.57
N GLY A 66 7.58 10.32 2.84
CA GLY A 66 6.94 11.56 3.26
C GLY A 66 5.44 11.43 3.58
N SER A 67 4.81 10.28 3.31
CA SER A 67 3.54 9.93 3.95
C SER A 67 3.82 9.50 5.38
N GLU A 68 3.33 10.29 6.34
CA GLU A 68 3.54 10.04 7.78
C GLU A 68 2.50 9.05 8.36
N VAL A 69 1.58 8.55 7.53
CA VAL A 69 0.55 7.61 7.98
C VAL A 69 1.18 6.29 8.40
N LEU A 70 0.77 5.81 9.58
CA LEU A 70 1.26 4.61 10.25
C LEU A 70 2.72 4.67 10.69
N LYS A 71 3.37 5.84 10.60
CA LYS A 71 4.63 6.04 11.32
C LYS A 71 4.35 6.26 12.81
N ALA A 72 5.23 5.74 13.66
CA ALA A 72 5.17 6.00 15.09
C ALA A 72 5.35 7.50 15.37
N TYR A 73 4.63 8.01 16.37
CA TYR A 73 4.85 9.35 16.93
C TYR A 73 5.46 9.25 18.33
N PRO A 74 6.53 10.01 18.65
CA PRO A 74 7.28 10.87 17.73
C PRO A 74 8.00 10.05 16.66
N PRO A 75 8.26 10.63 15.46
CA PRO A 75 9.01 9.93 14.43
C PRO A 75 10.36 9.49 15.02
N SER A 76 10.65 8.19 14.92
CA SER A 76 11.90 7.61 15.42
C SER A 76 13.07 8.36 14.80
N VAL A 77 13.86 9.03 15.65
CA VAL A 77 15.09 9.72 15.25
C VAL A 77 16.09 8.61 14.89
N LEU A 78 16.35 8.43 13.60
CA LEU A 78 17.46 7.64 13.08
C LEU A 78 18.41 8.57 12.32
#